data_AF-A0A9P2LKA6-F1
#
_entry.id   AF-A0A9P2LKA6-F1
#
_cell.length_a   1.000
_cell.length_b   1.000
_cell.length_c   1.000
_cell.angle_alpha   90.00
_cell.angle_beta   90.00
_cell.angle_gamma   90.00
#
_symmetry.space_group_name_H-M   'P 1'
#
loop_
_entity.id
_entity.type
_entity.pdbx_description
1 polymer ?
#
loop_
_entity_poly.entity_id
_entity_poly.type
_entity_poly.pdbx_seq_one_letter_code
_entity_poly.pdbx_strand_id
1 'polypeptide(L)'
;MNLLNKFENIKIKNDARVPAEDLKVIEGYSKEFEEYRNRVLQYELIFKNKPLIYPSYNDDKIGSDHKQKQFLVHFYEEFMNESQGFISKIIRYFKNKYQIELENNFKKKGKEYNAYRKIESEEILNFYKNFTYNYVLDDIFEQLGGFDLNSKAEQEIKENMKKLCRNHRDKEKIKLGRNKISLKDICIITYDSIWERYEINNRENFEIFINALNHFENYFIKETILNNMFLNEYGGINKKLGNEFLFKKHRLNFNKIKSFKFFKNRRIDIEFTSGQYALEFARDYCGYMG
;
A
#
# COMPACT_ATOMS: atom_id res chain seq x y z
N MET A 1 -8.40 -30.54 33.95
CA MET A 1 -8.88 -29.49 33.02
C MET A 1 -7.68 -28.70 32.53
N ASN A 2 -7.31 -28.82 31.26
CA ASN A 2 -6.06 -28.29 30.71
C ASN A 2 -6.25 -26.83 30.26
N LEU A 3 -5.34 -25.93 30.63
CA LEU A 3 -5.40 -24.50 30.26
C LEU A 3 -5.40 -24.26 28.74
N LEU A 4 -4.84 -25.21 27.98
CA LEU A 4 -4.82 -25.21 26.52
C LEU A 4 -6.21 -25.28 25.87
N ASN A 5 -7.18 -25.96 26.50
CA ASN A 5 -8.53 -26.09 25.95
C ASN A 5 -9.36 -24.80 26.07
N LYS A 6 -8.86 -23.77 26.78
CA LYS A 6 -9.50 -22.44 26.81
C LYS A 6 -9.20 -21.59 25.57
N PHE A 7 -8.18 -21.94 24.79
CA PHE A 7 -7.79 -21.18 23.60
C PHE A 7 -8.33 -21.75 22.29
N GLU A 8 -8.73 -23.03 22.25
CA GLU A 8 -9.26 -23.67 21.04
C GLU A 8 -10.64 -23.15 20.61
N ASN A 9 -11.38 -22.49 21.51
CA ASN A 9 -12.73 -21.95 21.23
C ASN A 9 -12.79 -20.43 21.06
N ILE A 10 -11.64 -19.73 21.06
CA ILE A 10 -11.63 -18.29 20.76
C ILE A 10 -11.49 -18.12 19.25
N LYS A 11 -12.59 -18.28 18.51
CA LYS A 11 -12.71 -17.62 17.20
C LYS A 11 -12.76 -16.12 17.47
N ILE A 12 -11.60 -15.46 17.45
CA ILE A 12 -11.56 -14.00 17.42
C ILE A 12 -12.25 -13.60 16.12
N LYS A 13 -13.50 -13.11 16.21
CA LYS A 13 -14.16 -12.50 15.06
C LYS A 13 -13.32 -11.28 14.68
N ASN A 14 -12.81 -11.28 13.46
CA ASN A 14 -11.90 -10.24 12.97
C ASN A 14 -12.55 -8.84 12.95
N ASP A 15 -13.89 -8.79 12.99
CA ASP A 15 -14.71 -7.59 13.19
C ASP A 15 -14.33 -6.79 14.45
N ALA A 16 -13.86 -7.46 15.52
CA ALA A 16 -13.46 -6.80 16.77
C ALA A 16 -12.08 -6.10 16.69
N ARG A 17 -11.30 -6.38 15.63
CA ARG A 17 -9.95 -5.81 15.41
C ARG A 17 -9.96 -4.60 14.48
N VAL A 18 -11.08 -4.36 13.80
CA VAL A 18 -11.27 -3.20 12.93
C VAL A 18 -12.01 -2.11 13.72
N PRO A 19 -11.54 -0.85 13.71
CA PRO A 19 -12.30 0.26 14.29
C PRO A 19 -13.72 0.34 13.72
N ALA A 20 -14.72 0.62 14.55
CA ALA A 20 -16.13 0.60 14.15
C ALA A 20 -16.43 1.51 12.94
N GLU A 21 -15.75 2.67 12.84
CA GLU A 21 -15.88 3.58 11.71
C GLU A 21 -15.37 2.98 10.39
N ASP A 22 -14.27 2.22 10.45
CA ASP A 22 -13.72 1.51 9.28
C ASP A 22 -14.62 0.37 8.87
N LEU A 23 -15.10 -0.40 9.86
CA LEU A 23 -15.99 -1.53 9.60
C LEU A 23 -17.24 -1.06 8.86
N LYS A 24 -17.84 0.07 9.27
CA LYS A 24 -18.99 0.66 8.59
C LYS A 24 -18.72 1.00 7.11
N VAL A 25 -17.51 1.47 6.78
CA VAL A 25 -17.11 1.74 5.39
C VAL A 25 -17.00 0.43 4.60
N ILE A 26 -16.37 -0.58 5.19
CA ILE A 26 -16.21 -1.91 4.55
C ILE A 26 -17.55 -2.60 4.36
N GLU A 27 -18.46 -2.52 5.33
CA GLU A 27 -19.83 -3.02 5.23
C GLU A 27 -20.59 -2.33 4.09
N GLY A 28 -20.38 -1.02 3.88
CA GLY A 28 -20.91 -0.29 2.73
C GLY A 28 -20.42 -0.86 1.40
N TYR A 29 -19.11 -1.08 1.26
CA TYR A 29 -18.54 -1.72 0.06
C TYR A 29 -19.06 -3.15 -0.13
N SER A 30 -19.21 -3.89 0.97
CA SER A 30 -19.75 -5.25 0.94
C SER A 30 -21.16 -5.24 0.40
N LYS A 31 -22.03 -4.37 0.90
CA LYS A 31 -23.42 -4.27 0.43
C LYS A 31 -23.50 -4.04 -1.08
N GLU A 32 -22.72 -3.08 -1.61
CA GLU A 32 -22.65 -2.82 -3.06
C GLU A 32 -22.23 -4.08 -3.86
N PHE A 33 -21.22 -4.78 -3.38
CA PHE A 33 -20.71 -6.00 -4.01
C PHE A 33 -21.72 -7.16 -3.93
N GLU A 34 -22.41 -7.32 -2.80
CA GLU A 34 -23.42 -8.37 -2.61
C GLU A 34 -24.64 -8.15 -3.51
N GLU A 35 -25.09 -6.90 -3.68
CA GLU A 35 -26.15 -6.57 -4.63
C GLU A 35 -25.74 -6.92 -6.07
N TYR A 36 -24.51 -6.60 -6.47
CA TYR A 36 -23.98 -6.98 -7.77
C TYR A 36 -23.89 -8.52 -7.93
N ARG A 37 -23.32 -9.21 -6.95
CA ARG A 37 -23.21 -10.68 -6.93
C ARG A 37 -24.58 -11.35 -7.03
N ASN A 38 -25.58 -10.86 -6.30
CA ASN A 38 -26.92 -11.42 -6.32
C ASN A 38 -27.57 -11.29 -7.71
N ARG A 39 -27.37 -10.15 -8.39
CA ARG A 39 -27.79 -10.00 -9.80
C ARG A 39 -27.08 -11.03 -10.69
N VAL A 40 -25.77 -11.21 -10.51
CA VAL A 40 -24.99 -12.19 -11.28
C VAL A 40 -25.52 -13.61 -11.10
N LEU A 41 -25.78 -14.02 -9.87
CA LEU A 41 -26.35 -15.34 -9.55
C LEU A 41 -27.76 -15.52 -10.13
N GLN A 42 -28.60 -14.48 -10.10
CA GLN A 42 -29.92 -14.51 -10.72
C GLN A 42 -29.83 -14.67 -12.24
N TYR A 43 -28.96 -13.94 -12.92
CA TYR A 43 -28.74 -14.10 -14.35
C TYR A 43 -28.25 -15.51 -14.70
N GLU A 44 -27.28 -16.04 -13.93
CA GLU A 44 -26.80 -17.41 -14.12
C GLU A 44 -27.94 -18.44 -14.00
N LEU A 45 -28.82 -18.29 -13.01
CA LEU A 45 -29.99 -19.17 -12.85
C LEU A 45 -30.96 -19.06 -14.03
N ILE A 46 -31.23 -17.86 -14.53
CA ILE A 46 -32.08 -17.65 -15.71
C ILE A 46 -31.48 -18.35 -16.92
N PHE A 47 -30.18 -18.17 -17.19
CA PHE A 47 -29.50 -18.79 -18.32
C PHE A 47 -29.43 -20.31 -18.21
N LYS A 48 -29.28 -20.87 -17.01
CA LYS A 48 -29.29 -22.32 -16.78
C LYS A 48 -30.68 -22.93 -16.93
N ASN A 49 -31.72 -22.25 -16.44
CA ASN A 49 -33.10 -22.78 -16.41
C ASN A 49 -33.88 -22.51 -17.70
N LYS A 50 -33.53 -21.46 -18.45
CA LYS A 50 -34.11 -21.11 -19.74
C LYS A 50 -32.98 -20.91 -20.75
N PRO A 51 -32.33 -22.00 -21.22
CA PRO A 51 -31.43 -21.88 -22.35
C PRO A 51 -32.19 -21.22 -23.51
N LEU A 52 -31.58 -20.25 -24.18
CA LEU A 52 -32.22 -19.54 -25.29
C LEU A 52 -32.56 -20.58 -26.39
N ILE A 53 -33.84 -20.90 -26.54
CA ILE A 53 -34.31 -21.81 -27.59
C ILE A 53 -34.35 -21.00 -28.88
N TYR A 54 -33.48 -21.34 -29.83
CA TYR A 54 -33.43 -20.68 -31.13
C TYR A 54 -34.58 -21.17 -32.02
N PRO A 55 -35.24 -20.30 -32.82
CA PRO A 55 -36.16 -20.76 -33.84
C PRO A 55 -35.40 -21.64 -34.84
N SER A 56 -35.74 -22.93 -34.92
CA SER A 56 -35.08 -23.86 -35.84
C SER A 56 -35.41 -23.49 -37.29
N TYR A 57 -34.61 -22.61 -37.88
CA TYR A 57 -34.55 -22.53 -39.32
C TYR A 57 -33.55 -23.57 -39.80
N ASN A 58 -34.04 -24.49 -40.64
CA ASN A 58 -33.22 -25.39 -41.43
C ASN A 58 -32.28 -24.51 -42.27
N ASP A 59 -31.06 -24.31 -41.82
CA ASP A 59 -29.88 -24.10 -42.65
C ASP A 59 -28.68 -23.96 -41.72
N ASP A 60 -27.73 -24.86 -41.91
CA ASP A 60 -26.36 -24.88 -41.43
C ASP A 60 -26.11 -24.56 -39.94
N LYS A 61 -25.35 -25.45 -39.29
CA LYS A 61 -24.83 -25.28 -37.92
C LYS A 61 -23.92 -24.04 -37.83
N ILE A 62 -24.49 -22.85 -37.77
CA ILE A 62 -23.79 -21.58 -37.66
C ILE A 62 -23.90 -21.10 -36.21
N GLY A 63 -22.84 -21.36 -35.44
CA GLY A 63 -22.31 -20.45 -34.40
C GLY A 63 -23.17 -19.96 -33.22
N SER A 64 -24.43 -20.37 -33.05
CA SER A 64 -25.32 -19.80 -32.01
C SER A 64 -25.05 -20.33 -30.60
N ASP A 65 -24.81 -21.63 -30.43
CA ASP A 65 -24.38 -22.23 -29.15
C ASP A 65 -23.02 -21.69 -28.68
N HIS A 66 -22.15 -21.33 -29.65
CA HIS A 66 -20.89 -20.65 -29.39
C HIS A 66 -21.13 -19.27 -28.78
N LYS A 67 -22.11 -18.49 -29.27
CA LYS A 67 -22.42 -17.16 -28.74
C LYS A 67 -22.92 -17.19 -27.30
N GLN A 68 -23.79 -18.13 -26.93
CA GLN A 68 -24.29 -18.21 -25.55
C GLN A 68 -23.22 -18.69 -24.56
N LYS A 69 -22.42 -19.69 -24.93
CA LYS A 69 -21.31 -20.16 -24.09
C LYS A 69 -20.22 -19.09 -23.96
N GLN A 70 -19.87 -18.41 -25.04
CA GLN A 70 -18.92 -17.28 -25.01
C GLN A 70 -19.46 -16.11 -24.18
N PHE A 71 -20.76 -15.83 -24.27
CA PHE A 71 -21.40 -14.81 -23.43
C PHE A 71 -21.28 -15.17 -21.94
N LEU A 72 -21.55 -16.43 -21.55
CA LEU A 72 -21.39 -16.88 -20.16
C LEU A 72 -19.93 -16.81 -19.68
N VAL A 73 -18.96 -17.12 -20.55
CA VAL A 73 -17.53 -16.96 -20.25
C VAL A 73 -17.21 -15.51 -19.94
N HIS A 74 -17.56 -14.57 -20.83
CA HIS A 74 -17.33 -13.15 -20.61
C HIS A 74 -18.04 -12.61 -19.37
N PHE A 75 -19.26 -13.09 -19.13
CA PHE A 75 -20.01 -12.73 -17.94
C PHE A 75 -19.32 -13.17 -16.63
N TYR A 76 -18.76 -14.37 -16.60
CA TYR A 76 -17.98 -14.83 -15.45
C TYR A 76 -16.66 -14.08 -15.29
N GLU A 77 -15.97 -13.76 -16.38
CA GLU A 77 -14.77 -12.93 -16.35
C GLU A 77 -15.05 -11.54 -15.77
N GLU A 78 -16.16 -10.92 -16.18
CA GLU A 78 -16.61 -9.64 -15.63
C GLU A 78 -16.88 -9.74 -14.13
N PHE A 79 -17.61 -10.77 -13.68
CA PHE A 79 -17.85 -11.00 -12.25
C PHE A 79 -16.57 -11.22 -11.45
N MET A 80 -15.61 -11.98 -11.97
CA MET A 80 -14.30 -12.18 -11.34
C MET A 80 -13.49 -10.88 -11.27
N ASN A 81 -13.56 -10.06 -12.33
CA ASN A 81 -12.91 -8.75 -12.37
C ASN A 81 -13.50 -7.79 -11.32
N GLU A 82 -14.82 -7.70 -11.23
CA GLU A 82 -15.51 -6.90 -10.22
C GLU A 82 -15.21 -7.38 -8.79
N SER A 83 -15.12 -8.71 -8.59
CA SER A 83 -14.70 -9.30 -7.32
C SER A 83 -13.27 -8.86 -6.93
N GLN A 84 -12.34 -8.85 -7.88
CA GLN A 84 -10.99 -8.32 -7.67
C GLN A 84 -10.98 -6.80 -7.44
N GLY A 85 -11.88 -6.07 -8.09
CA GLY A 85 -12.12 -4.64 -7.85
C GLY A 85 -12.55 -4.37 -6.42
N PHE A 86 -13.52 -5.14 -5.91
CA PHE A 86 -13.99 -5.09 -4.53
C PHE A 86 -12.87 -5.35 -3.51
N ILE A 87 -12.10 -6.42 -3.70
CA ILE A 87 -10.93 -6.74 -2.84
C ILE A 87 -9.93 -5.58 -2.85
N SER A 88 -9.59 -5.07 -4.03
CA SER A 88 -8.64 -3.97 -4.19
C SER A 88 -9.15 -2.67 -3.55
N LYS A 89 -10.47 -2.44 -3.55
CA LYS A 89 -11.11 -1.28 -2.91
C LYS A 89 -10.91 -1.31 -1.40
N ILE A 90 -11.10 -2.46 -0.75
CA ILE A 90 -10.87 -2.65 0.70
C ILE A 90 -9.39 -2.47 1.04
N ILE A 91 -8.50 -3.15 0.32
CA ILE A 91 -7.05 -3.05 0.58
C ILE A 91 -6.59 -1.61 0.43
N ARG A 92 -6.99 -0.93 -0.66
CA ARG A 92 -6.64 0.46 -0.90
C ARG A 92 -7.15 1.39 0.21
N TYR A 93 -8.33 1.12 0.78
CA TYR A 93 -8.85 1.90 1.90
C TYR A 93 -7.89 1.86 3.09
N PHE A 94 -7.47 0.68 3.53
CA PHE A 94 -6.54 0.53 4.65
C PHE A 94 -5.15 1.10 4.33
N LYS A 95 -4.61 0.81 3.13
CA LYS A 95 -3.33 1.39 2.67
C LYS A 95 -3.34 2.91 2.76
N ASN A 96 -4.40 3.55 2.27
CA ASN A 96 -4.46 5.01 2.22
C ASN A 96 -4.76 5.64 3.59
N LYS A 97 -5.64 5.03 4.39
CA LYS A 97 -6.02 5.58 5.69
C LYS A 97 -4.87 5.47 6.70
N TYR A 98 -4.19 4.33 6.73
CA TYR A 98 -3.15 4.02 7.70
C TYR A 98 -1.73 4.20 7.15
N GLN A 99 -1.59 4.46 5.84
CA GLN A 99 -0.29 4.64 5.17
C GLN A 99 0.62 3.41 5.36
N ILE A 100 0.04 2.22 5.22
CA ILE A 100 0.72 0.93 5.35
C ILE A 100 0.90 0.23 4.01
N GLU A 101 1.94 -0.58 3.92
CA GLU A 101 2.16 -1.51 2.82
C GLU A 101 1.25 -2.74 2.97
N LEU A 102 0.39 -2.94 1.97
CA LEU A 102 -0.43 -4.14 1.85
C LEU A 102 -0.39 -4.62 0.40
N GLU A 103 -0.37 -5.95 0.24
CA GLU A 103 -0.47 -6.66 -1.02
C GLU A 103 -1.87 -7.24 -1.20
N ASN A 104 -2.30 -7.37 -2.47
CA ASN A 104 -3.50 -8.13 -2.80
C ASN A 104 -3.09 -9.56 -3.17
N ASN A 105 -3.07 -10.43 -2.17
CA ASN A 105 -2.71 -11.85 -2.33
C ASN A 105 -3.74 -12.63 -3.15
N PHE A 106 -4.96 -12.11 -3.30
CA PHE A 106 -6.00 -12.72 -4.12
C PHE A 106 -5.80 -12.51 -5.62
N LYS A 107 -4.90 -11.63 -6.07
CA LYS A 107 -4.62 -11.44 -7.52
C LYS A 107 -4.24 -12.76 -8.20
N LYS A 108 -3.55 -13.65 -7.47
CA LYS A 108 -3.13 -14.97 -7.97
C LYS A 108 -4.31 -15.89 -8.31
N LYS A 109 -5.51 -15.62 -7.78
CA LYS A 109 -6.72 -16.38 -8.13
C LYS A 109 -7.19 -16.14 -9.56
N GLY A 110 -6.64 -15.14 -10.26
CA GLY A 110 -6.97 -14.87 -11.65
C GLY A 110 -8.31 -14.15 -11.83
N LYS A 111 -8.55 -13.74 -13.07
CA LYS A 111 -9.70 -12.94 -13.54
C LYS A 111 -10.34 -13.53 -14.80
N GLU A 112 -9.79 -14.64 -15.28
CA GLU A 112 -10.12 -15.22 -16.57
C GLU A 112 -10.88 -16.51 -16.35
N TYR A 113 -11.90 -16.74 -17.17
CA TYR A 113 -12.65 -17.98 -17.18
C TYR A 113 -12.23 -18.76 -18.43
N ASN A 114 -11.36 -19.75 -18.26
CA ASN A 114 -10.86 -20.53 -19.38
C ASN A 114 -11.74 -21.77 -19.60
N ALA A 115 -12.53 -21.77 -20.69
CA ALA A 115 -13.38 -22.89 -21.05
C ALA A 115 -12.62 -24.21 -21.28
N TYR A 116 -11.34 -24.16 -21.67
CA TYR A 116 -10.48 -25.34 -21.80
C TYR A 116 -9.95 -25.85 -20.45
N ARG A 117 -9.89 -24.98 -19.42
CA ARG A 117 -9.58 -25.33 -18.02
C ARG A 117 -10.80 -25.11 -17.14
N LYS A 118 -11.91 -25.73 -17.55
CA LYS A 118 -13.22 -25.51 -16.94
C LYS A 118 -13.24 -25.77 -15.43
N ILE A 119 -12.63 -26.86 -14.96
CA ILE A 119 -12.62 -27.24 -13.54
C ILE A 119 -11.96 -26.15 -12.69
N GLU A 120 -10.74 -25.74 -13.04
CA GLU A 120 -10.00 -24.66 -12.36
C GLU A 120 -10.79 -23.34 -12.37
N SER A 121 -11.38 -22.99 -13.51
CA SER A 121 -12.15 -21.75 -13.66
C SER A 121 -13.45 -21.77 -12.84
N GLU A 122 -14.11 -22.93 -12.74
CA GLU A 122 -15.30 -23.12 -11.90
C GLU A 122 -14.96 -23.07 -10.41
N GLU A 123 -13.81 -23.59 -9.97
CA GLU A 123 -13.33 -23.47 -8.60
C GLU A 123 -13.09 -22.00 -8.21
N ILE A 124 -12.41 -21.23 -9.06
CA ILE A 124 -12.18 -19.80 -8.87
C ILE A 124 -13.51 -19.04 -8.83
N LEU A 125 -14.42 -19.35 -9.76
CA LEU A 125 -15.73 -18.73 -9.83
C LEU A 125 -16.53 -19.00 -8.54
N ASN A 126 -16.56 -20.25 -8.08
CA ASN A 126 -17.26 -20.64 -6.87
C ASN A 126 -16.64 -20.00 -5.62
N PHE A 127 -15.32 -19.79 -5.60
CA PHE A 127 -14.67 -19.01 -4.55
C PHE A 127 -15.26 -17.58 -4.50
N TYR A 128 -15.30 -16.85 -5.61
CA TYR A 128 -15.84 -15.48 -5.63
C TYR A 128 -17.34 -15.42 -5.31
N LYS A 129 -18.12 -16.40 -5.73
CA LYS A 129 -19.56 -16.50 -5.37
C LYS A 129 -19.79 -16.59 -3.86
N ASN A 130 -18.88 -17.25 -3.14
CA ASN A 130 -18.97 -17.40 -1.68
C ASN A 130 -18.07 -16.41 -0.92
N PHE A 131 -17.40 -15.51 -1.63
CA PHE A 131 -16.44 -14.58 -1.04
C PHE A 131 -17.14 -13.51 -0.20
N THR A 132 -16.49 -13.12 0.90
CA THR A 132 -16.95 -12.05 1.80
C THR A 132 -15.78 -11.16 2.17
N TYR A 133 -16.05 -9.93 2.63
CA TYR A 133 -14.98 -9.01 3.04
C TYR A 133 -14.11 -9.56 4.17
N ASN A 134 -14.62 -10.51 4.96
CA ASN A 134 -13.86 -11.15 6.04
C ASN A 134 -12.58 -11.81 5.53
N TYR A 135 -12.60 -12.45 4.35
CA TYR A 135 -11.37 -12.99 3.76
C TYR A 135 -10.30 -11.92 3.51
N VAL A 136 -10.71 -10.72 3.12
CA VAL A 136 -9.78 -9.60 2.91
C VAL A 136 -9.24 -9.10 4.24
N LEU A 137 -10.09 -9.00 5.28
CA LEU A 137 -9.65 -8.60 6.61
C LEU A 137 -8.66 -9.61 7.21
N ASP A 138 -8.93 -10.90 7.05
CA ASP A 138 -8.07 -11.98 7.51
C ASP A 138 -6.67 -11.88 6.88
N ASP A 139 -6.61 -11.70 5.56
CA ASP A 139 -5.36 -11.51 4.80
C ASP A 139 -4.62 -10.24 5.22
N ILE A 140 -5.33 -9.12 5.43
CA ILE A 140 -4.74 -7.89 5.96
C ILE A 140 -4.12 -8.15 7.33
N PHE A 141 -4.84 -8.81 8.24
CA PHE A 141 -4.36 -9.06 9.60
C PHE A 141 -3.19 -10.03 9.66
N GLU A 142 -3.11 -10.98 8.73
CA GLU A 142 -1.94 -11.83 8.55
C GLU A 142 -0.73 -10.98 8.12
N GLN A 143 -0.90 -10.09 7.13
CA GLN A 143 0.16 -9.17 6.68
C GLN A 143 0.61 -8.19 7.76
N LEU A 144 -0.26 -7.80 8.69
CA LEU A 144 0.13 -6.98 9.84
C LEU A 144 1.12 -7.71 10.76
N GLY A 145 1.20 -9.04 10.73
CA GLY A 145 2.21 -9.79 11.50
C GLY A 145 2.09 -9.59 13.02
N GLY A 146 0.87 -9.40 13.53
CA GLY A 146 0.59 -9.19 14.96
C GLY A 146 0.57 -7.73 15.41
N PHE A 147 0.93 -6.78 14.55
CA PHE A 147 0.75 -5.36 14.82
C PHE A 147 -0.72 -4.94 14.61
N ASP A 148 -1.16 -3.89 15.30
CA ASP A 148 -2.33 -3.12 14.87
C ASP A 148 -1.96 -2.22 13.67
N LEU A 149 -2.97 -1.63 13.03
CA LEU A 149 -2.79 -0.84 11.81
C LEU A 149 -1.85 0.38 11.99
N ASN A 150 -1.90 1.05 13.15
CA ASN A 150 -1.03 2.20 13.41
C ASN A 150 0.39 1.76 13.77
N SER A 151 0.51 0.76 14.64
CA SER A 151 1.82 0.21 15.03
C SER A 151 2.55 -0.38 13.81
N LYS A 152 1.82 -0.95 12.85
CA LYS A 152 2.39 -1.44 11.59
C LYS A 152 2.98 -0.29 10.76
N ALA A 153 2.27 0.83 10.64
CA ALA A 153 2.76 2.00 9.92
C ALA A 153 4.05 2.54 10.55
N GLU A 154 4.08 2.67 11.88
CA GLU A 154 5.28 3.08 12.61
C GLU A 154 6.46 2.11 12.35
N GLN A 155 6.20 0.81 12.42
CA GLN A 155 7.22 -0.22 12.18
C GLN A 155 7.78 -0.11 10.75
N GLU A 156 6.92 0.00 9.75
CA GLU A 156 7.32 0.08 8.34
C GLU A 156 8.16 1.33 8.06
N ILE A 157 7.77 2.50 8.59
CA ILE A 157 8.56 3.73 8.45
C ILE A 157 9.97 3.54 9.03
N LYS A 158 10.05 3.02 10.27
CA LYS A 158 11.33 2.81 10.95
C LYS A 158 12.19 1.82 10.17
N GLU A 159 11.65 0.67 9.76
CA GLU A 159 12.40 -0.34 9.03
C GLU A 159 12.81 0.13 7.63
N ASN A 160 11.96 0.86 6.91
CA ASN A 160 12.30 1.41 5.59
C ASN A 160 13.45 2.42 5.70
N MET A 161 13.41 3.32 6.69
CA MET A 161 14.54 4.23 6.93
C MET A 161 15.81 3.48 7.35
N LYS A 162 15.70 2.45 8.20
CA LYS A 162 16.85 1.60 8.57
C LYS A 162 17.46 0.92 7.36
N LYS A 163 16.64 0.37 6.45
CA LYS A 163 17.12 -0.23 5.19
C LYS A 163 17.91 0.80 4.36
N LEU A 164 17.45 2.04 4.26
CA LEU A 164 18.21 3.11 3.59
C LEU A 164 19.52 3.44 4.30
N CYS A 165 19.56 3.40 5.62
CA CYS A 165 20.76 3.64 6.41
C CYS A 165 21.73 2.45 6.41
N ARG A 166 21.25 1.22 6.22
CA ARG A 166 22.10 0.02 6.11
C ARG A 166 22.98 0.14 4.85
N ASN A 167 24.27 -0.06 5.01
CA ASN A 167 25.19 -0.41 3.93
C ASN A 167 26.34 -1.19 4.55
N HIS A 168 26.47 -2.46 4.18
CA HIS A 168 27.50 -3.35 4.73
C HIS A 168 28.93 -2.93 4.36
N ARG A 169 29.10 -2.01 3.39
CA ARG A 169 30.40 -1.59 2.88
C ARG A 169 30.91 -0.24 3.43
N ASP A 170 30.05 0.59 4.02
CA ASP A 170 30.43 1.92 4.51
C ASP A 170 30.04 2.10 5.99
N LYS A 171 31.00 1.86 6.89
CA LYS A 171 30.83 2.06 8.34
C LYS A 171 30.67 3.55 8.71
N GLU A 172 30.96 4.47 7.81
CA GLU A 172 30.82 5.92 8.03
C GLU A 172 29.50 6.50 7.53
N LYS A 173 28.57 5.65 7.09
CA LYS A 173 27.28 6.08 6.52
C LYS A 173 26.41 6.86 7.51
N ILE A 174 26.60 6.65 8.81
CA ILE A 174 25.94 7.37 9.89
C ILE A 174 27.03 7.94 10.81
N LYS A 175 27.03 9.26 11.01
CA LYS A 175 27.87 9.92 12.02
C LYS A 175 26.97 10.68 13.00
N LEU A 176 26.98 10.25 14.25
CA LEU A 176 26.27 10.93 15.34
C LEU A 176 27.20 11.96 16.01
N GLY A 177 26.78 13.22 16.00
CA GLY A 177 27.37 14.30 16.77
C GLY A 177 26.52 14.65 17.99
N ARG A 178 26.83 15.77 18.66
CA ARG A 178 26.17 16.18 19.92
C ARG A 178 24.64 16.32 19.80
N ASN A 179 24.16 17.01 18.77
CA ASN A 179 22.73 17.24 18.50
C ASN A 179 22.42 17.12 17.00
N LYS A 180 23.23 16.34 16.29
CA LYS A 180 23.24 16.31 14.84
C LYS A 180 23.53 14.90 14.36
N ILE A 181 22.87 14.48 13.28
CA ILE A 181 23.20 13.26 12.54
C ILE A 181 23.63 13.66 11.14
N SER A 182 24.74 13.10 10.68
CA SER A 182 25.14 13.12 9.28
C SER A 182 24.90 11.76 8.66
N LEU A 183 24.07 11.72 7.62
CA LEU A 183 23.78 10.53 6.84
C LEU A 183 24.38 10.66 5.46
N LYS A 184 24.89 9.57 4.89
CA LYS A 184 25.45 9.55 3.53
C LYS A 184 24.63 8.63 2.64
N ASP A 185 24.48 9.01 1.37
CA ASP A 185 23.89 8.19 0.31
C ASP A 185 22.42 7.79 0.53
N ILE A 186 21.68 8.52 1.38
CA ILE A 186 20.22 8.34 1.54
C ILE A 186 19.50 8.80 0.27
N CYS A 187 19.76 10.03 -0.14
CA CYS A 187 19.24 10.62 -1.38
C CYS A 187 20.36 10.79 -2.40
N ILE A 188 20.10 10.41 -3.65
CA ILE A 188 21.03 10.65 -4.76
C ILE A 188 20.60 11.94 -5.45
N ILE A 189 21.46 12.95 -5.35
CA ILE A 189 21.28 14.23 -6.02
C ILE A 189 22.26 14.27 -7.19
N THR A 190 21.75 14.42 -8.42
CA THR A 190 22.59 14.55 -9.62
C THR A 190 22.35 15.87 -10.31
N TYR A 191 23.34 16.35 -11.03
CA TYR A 191 23.20 17.50 -11.91
C TYR A 191 22.73 17.03 -13.29
N ASP A 192 21.56 17.49 -13.71
CA ASP A 192 21.08 17.41 -15.08
C ASP A 192 21.73 18.52 -15.90
N SER A 193 22.56 18.15 -16.89
CA SER A 193 23.26 19.11 -17.75
C SER A 193 22.40 19.70 -18.86
N ILE A 194 21.26 19.07 -19.19
CA ILE A 194 20.31 19.56 -20.20
C ILE A 194 19.49 20.70 -19.62
N TRP A 195 19.06 20.55 -18.37
CA TRP A 195 18.23 21.52 -17.67
C TRP A 195 19.00 22.38 -16.65
N GLU A 196 20.33 22.22 -16.61
CA GLU A 196 21.27 22.92 -15.74
C GLU A 196 20.86 22.94 -14.25
N ARG A 197 20.32 21.82 -13.77
CA ARG A 197 19.73 21.75 -12.43
C ARG A 197 20.05 20.48 -11.67
N TYR A 198 20.08 20.56 -10.35
CA TYR A 198 20.17 19.39 -9.48
C TYR A 198 18.80 18.77 -9.25
N GLU A 199 18.74 17.47 -9.40
CA GLU A 199 17.53 16.67 -9.22
C GLU A 199 17.76 15.54 -8.22
N ILE A 200 16.70 15.17 -7.52
CA ILE A 200 16.69 13.99 -6.66
C ILE A 200 16.31 12.79 -7.55
N ASN A 201 17.31 12.00 -7.95
CA ASN A 201 17.10 10.87 -8.87
C ASN A 201 16.44 9.66 -8.24
N ASN A 202 16.36 9.61 -6.90
CA ASN A 202 15.68 8.54 -6.19
C ASN A 202 14.59 9.14 -5.28
N ARG A 203 13.42 9.35 -5.89
CA ARG A 203 12.25 9.91 -5.23
C ARG A 203 11.72 9.02 -4.10
N GLU A 204 11.74 7.71 -4.28
CA GLU A 204 11.29 6.75 -3.26
C GLU A 204 12.12 6.85 -1.97
N ASN A 205 13.46 6.85 -2.09
CA ASN A 205 14.33 7.02 -0.93
C ASN A 205 14.10 8.37 -0.23
N PHE A 206 13.83 9.41 -1.02
CA PHE A 206 13.53 10.72 -0.49
C PHE A 206 12.20 10.74 0.27
N GLU A 207 11.15 10.09 -0.26
CA GLU A 207 9.87 9.94 0.42
C GLU A 207 10.00 9.16 1.73
N ILE A 208 10.77 8.07 1.76
CA ILE A 208 11.10 7.33 2.99
C ILE A 208 11.78 8.25 4.03
N PHE A 209 12.77 9.03 3.60
CA PHE A 209 13.48 9.97 4.46
C PHE A 209 12.54 11.03 5.06
N ILE A 210 11.69 11.64 4.23
CA ILE A 210 10.74 12.66 4.68
C ILE A 210 9.67 12.06 5.61
N ASN A 211 9.15 10.87 5.30
CA ASN A 211 8.20 10.16 6.16
C ASN A 211 8.81 9.86 7.54
N ALA A 212 10.07 9.45 7.60
CA ALA A 212 10.77 9.25 8.87
C ALA A 212 10.90 10.54 9.70
N LEU A 213 11.26 11.68 9.07
CA LEU A 213 11.31 12.97 9.79
C LEU A 213 9.94 13.39 10.30
N ASN A 214 8.90 13.26 9.49
CA ASN A 214 7.52 13.61 9.87
C ASN A 214 7.01 12.75 11.03
N HIS A 215 7.20 11.43 10.93
CA HIS A 215 6.78 10.50 11.96
C HIS A 215 7.54 10.75 13.27
N PHE A 216 8.85 10.98 13.20
CA PHE A 216 9.62 11.31 14.39
C PHE A 216 9.12 12.59 15.06
N GLU A 217 8.78 13.62 14.28
CA GLU A 217 8.30 14.89 14.81
C GLU A 217 6.89 14.79 15.42
N ASN A 218 5.93 14.27 14.67
CA ASN A 218 4.49 14.41 14.96
C ASN A 218 3.75 13.09 15.18
N TYR A 219 4.39 11.92 15.05
CA TYR A 219 3.79 10.58 15.07
C TYR A 219 2.69 10.30 14.03
N PHE A 220 2.26 11.29 13.24
CA PHE A 220 1.23 11.13 12.21
C PHE A 220 1.79 11.36 10.79
N ILE A 221 1.33 10.54 9.84
CA ILE A 221 1.66 10.57 8.40
C ILE A 221 0.56 11.30 7.61
N LYS A 222 -0.13 12.28 8.22
CA LYS A 222 -1.02 13.16 7.42
C LYS A 222 -0.17 14.12 6.60
N GLU A 223 -0.68 14.58 5.45
CA GLU A 223 -0.09 15.65 4.63
C GLU A 223 0.60 16.70 5.50
N THR A 224 1.90 16.53 5.66
CA THR A 224 2.69 17.32 6.59
C THR A 224 3.24 18.52 5.86
N ILE A 225 3.59 19.54 6.65
CA ILE A 225 4.29 20.75 6.20
C ILE A 225 5.48 20.39 5.30
N LEU A 226 6.22 19.31 5.59
CA LEU A 226 7.30 18.85 4.72
C LEU A 226 6.79 18.38 3.36
N ASN A 227 5.79 17.50 3.27
CA ASN A 227 5.26 17.06 1.98
C ASN A 227 4.76 18.23 1.13
N ASN A 228 4.08 19.21 1.75
CA ASN A 228 3.63 20.42 1.05
C ASN A 228 4.77 21.36 0.69
N MET A 229 5.76 21.55 1.56
CA MET A 229 6.99 22.29 1.28
C MET A 229 7.72 21.64 0.09
N PHE A 230 7.82 20.31 0.06
CA PHE A 230 8.49 19.59 -1.01
C PHE A 230 7.69 19.50 -2.31
N LEU A 231 6.36 19.33 -2.27
CA LEU A 231 5.53 19.34 -3.48
C LEU A 231 5.51 20.73 -4.13
N ASN A 232 5.48 21.80 -3.33
CA ASN A 232 5.50 23.17 -3.84
C ASN A 232 6.90 23.64 -4.28
N GLU A 233 7.97 23.15 -3.65
CA GLU A 233 9.35 23.60 -3.92
C GLU A 233 10.13 22.65 -4.84
N TYR A 234 9.75 21.38 -4.92
CA TYR A 234 10.44 20.32 -5.68
C TYR A 234 9.51 19.56 -6.64
N GLY A 235 8.19 19.60 -6.44
CA GLY A 235 7.20 18.77 -7.15
C GLY A 235 6.40 19.42 -8.28
N GLY A 236 6.36 20.74 -8.43
CA GLY A 236 5.56 21.34 -9.51
C GLY A 236 5.64 22.85 -9.69
N ILE A 237 5.81 23.25 -10.97
CA ILE A 237 5.46 24.55 -11.58
C ILE A 237 6.49 25.69 -11.48
N ASN A 238 7.26 25.85 -10.40
CA ASN A 238 8.27 26.93 -10.34
C ASN A 238 9.67 26.49 -10.81
N LYS A 239 9.82 26.39 -12.14
CA LYS A 239 11.05 26.06 -12.91
C LYS A 239 12.28 26.98 -12.71
N LYS A 240 12.39 27.75 -11.62
CA LYS A 240 13.47 28.74 -11.40
C LYS A 240 14.07 28.79 -9.98
N LEU A 241 13.60 27.98 -9.03
CA LEU A 241 14.25 27.78 -7.72
C LEU A 241 15.08 26.48 -7.77
N GLY A 242 16.04 26.32 -8.67
CA GLY A 242 17.32 27.01 -8.60
C GLY A 242 18.22 26.26 -7.62
N ASN A 243 19.21 25.52 -8.14
CA ASN A 243 20.21 24.68 -7.47
C ASN A 243 20.61 25.05 -6.03
N GLU A 244 20.63 26.34 -5.71
CA GLU A 244 20.90 26.86 -4.38
C GLU A 244 19.88 26.42 -3.32
N PHE A 245 18.61 26.27 -3.67
CA PHE A 245 17.54 25.95 -2.72
C PHE A 245 17.72 24.55 -2.13
N LEU A 246 17.98 23.54 -2.97
CA LEU A 246 18.22 22.16 -2.52
C LEU A 246 19.34 22.08 -1.48
N PHE A 247 20.42 22.84 -1.66
CA PHE A 247 21.57 22.86 -0.75
C PHE A 247 21.50 23.94 0.34
N LYS A 248 20.40 24.70 0.44
CA LYS A 248 20.17 25.58 1.58
C LYS A 248 19.88 24.75 2.83
N LYS A 249 20.14 25.36 3.99
CA LYS A 249 19.74 24.78 5.28
C LYS A 249 18.25 25.04 5.45
N HIS A 250 17.46 23.98 5.42
CA HIS A 250 16.01 24.01 5.57
C HIS A 250 15.69 24.02 7.06
N ARG A 251 15.29 25.18 7.59
CA ARG A 251 14.89 25.33 8.99
C ARG A 251 13.45 24.91 9.16
N LEU A 252 13.17 24.14 10.20
CA LEU A 252 11.86 23.61 10.51
C LEU A 252 11.39 24.22 11.83
N ASN A 253 10.13 24.67 11.86
CA ASN A 253 9.49 25.15 13.09
C ASN A 253 8.90 23.96 13.87
N PHE A 254 9.77 23.01 14.18
CA PHE A 254 9.47 21.71 14.76
C PHE A 254 10.06 21.64 16.18
N ASN A 255 9.46 20.83 17.04
CA ASN A 255 9.83 20.65 18.44
C ASN A 255 11.07 19.75 18.61
N LYS A 256 11.23 18.71 17.79
CA LYS A 256 12.36 17.77 17.90
C LYS A 256 13.45 18.06 16.86
N ILE A 257 13.06 18.37 15.63
CA ILE A 257 13.99 18.62 14.52
C ILE A 257 14.13 20.13 14.28
N LYS A 258 15.35 20.67 14.30
CA LYS A 258 15.60 22.10 14.00
C LYS A 258 15.72 22.37 12.50
N SER A 259 16.41 21.50 11.79
CA SER A 259 16.71 21.72 10.36
C SER A 259 17.32 20.49 9.72
N PHE A 260 17.35 20.48 8.38
CA PHE A 260 18.24 19.60 7.62
C PHE A 260 18.92 20.34 6.48
N LYS A 261 19.99 19.77 5.94
CA LYS A 261 20.74 20.32 4.80
C LYS A 261 21.30 19.20 3.93
N PHE A 262 21.04 19.28 2.62
CA PHE A 262 21.68 18.44 1.62
C PHE A 262 23.05 19.00 1.22
N PHE A 263 23.95 18.12 0.82
CA PHE A 263 25.26 18.47 0.28
C PHE A 263 25.50 17.77 -1.05
N LYS A 264 26.28 18.40 -1.93
CA LYS A 264 26.66 17.85 -3.24
C LYS A 264 27.36 16.48 -3.16
N ASN A 265 28.03 16.19 -2.04
CA ASN A 265 28.70 14.91 -1.78
C ASN A 265 27.75 13.82 -1.22
N ARG A 266 26.43 13.93 -1.46
CA ARG A 266 25.40 12.97 -1.02
C ARG A 266 25.26 12.84 0.51
N ARG A 267 25.88 13.74 1.26
CA ARG A 267 25.65 13.87 2.71
C ARG A 267 24.36 14.66 2.96
N ILE A 268 23.65 14.26 3.99
CA ILE A 268 22.53 14.99 4.59
C ILE A 268 22.88 15.21 6.05
N ASP A 269 22.78 16.44 6.51
CA ASP A 269 22.88 16.77 7.92
C ASP A 269 21.50 17.06 8.48
N ILE A 270 21.11 16.41 9.58
CA ILE A 270 19.90 16.70 10.35
C ILE A 270 20.35 17.27 11.69
N GLU A 271 19.82 18.43 12.07
CA GLU A 271 20.05 19.05 13.37
C GLU A 271 18.80 18.96 14.24
N PHE A 272 18.98 18.54 15.49
CA PHE A 272 17.93 18.31 16.47
C PHE A 272 17.97 19.37 17.57
N THR A 273 16.84 19.55 18.25
CA THR A 273 16.73 20.48 19.38
C THR A 273 17.57 20.04 20.58
N SER A 274 17.76 18.72 20.77
CA SER A 274 18.59 18.13 21.82
C SER A 274 19.44 16.97 21.29
N GLY A 275 20.48 16.60 22.05
CA GLY A 275 21.27 15.39 21.76
C GLY A 275 20.52 14.09 22.01
N GLN A 276 19.55 14.10 22.92
CA GLN A 276 18.68 12.96 23.17
C GLN A 276 17.84 12.61 21.93
N TYR A 277 17.25 13.61 21.26
CA TYR A 277 16.49 13.37 20.03
C TYR A 277 17.37 12.91 18.87
N ALA A 278 18.60 13.42 18.77
CA ALA A 278 19.56 12.91 17.79
C ALA A 278 19.88 11.43 18.04
N LEU A 279 20.10 11.02 19.30
CA LEU A 279 20.35 9.63 19.64
C LEU A 279 19.13 8.73 19.39
N GLU A 280 17.93 9.19 19.76
CA GLU A 280 16.67 8.48 19.54
C GLU A 280 16.43 8.23 18.05
N PHE A 281 16.53 9.26 17.21
CA PHE A 281 16.36 9.12 15.76
C PHE A 281 17.42 8.18 15.16
N ALA A 282 18.68 8.33 15.57
CA ALA A 282 19.77 7.49 15.08
C ALA A 282 19.52 6.00 15.39
N ARG A 283 19.05 5.68 16.60
CA ARG A 283 18.75 4.30 17.01
C ARG A 283 17.52 3.74 16.30
N ASP A 284 16.40 4.46 16.39
CA ASP A 284 15.10 3.94 16.01
C ASP A 284 14.85 3.95 14.50
N TYR A 285 15.43 4.90 13.77
CA TYR A 285 15.21 5.08 12.33
C TYR A 285 16.45 4.78 11.50
N CYS A 286 17.65 5.02 12.03
CA CYS A 286 18.88 4.76 11.27
C CYS A 286 19.53 3.42 11.63
N GLY A 287 19.11 2.75 12.71
CA GLY A 287 19.68 1.48 13.16
C GLY A 287 21.09 1.63 13.77
N TYR A 288 21.40 2.80 14.31
CA TYR A 288 22.67 3.08 14.97
C TYR A 288 22.81 2.26 16.27
N MET A 289 23.80 1.37 16.32
CA MET A 289 24.23 0.66 17.52
C MET A 289 25.56 1.31 17.91
N GLY A 290 25.59 1.96 19.08
CA GLY A 290 26.75 2.73 19.54
C GLY A 290 28.01 1.89 19.73
#